data_AF-A0A959LTL5-F1
#
_entry.id   AF-A0A959LTL5-F1
#
_cell.length_a   1.000
_cell.length_b   1.000
_cell.length_c   1.000
_cell.angle_alpha   90.00
_cell.angle_beta   90.00
_cell.angle_gamma   90.00
#
_symmetry.space_group_name_H-M   'P 1'
#
loop_
_entity.id
_entity.type
_entity.pdbx_description
1 polymer ?
#
loop_
_entity_poly.entity_id
_entity_poly.type
_entity_poly.pdbx_seq_one_letter_code
_entity_poly.pdbx_strand_id
1 'polypeptide(L)'
;MSRINPIKINKPEPYLLQAEWVDGKKAIISLEMLRRECPCAYCKGEKVGNKVYSHPIEVKEEPGAFEVKDMKPIGNYALAVMWKSGHDTGIYTWDYFREILVKNDITNDAEALKLQAEKYEKSKKKIKLDVL
;
A
#
# COMPACT_ATOMS: atom_id res chain seq x y z
N MET A 1 25.50 8.67 2.99
CA MET A 1 24.09 8.32 3.32
C MET A 1 23.72 7.12 2.48
N SER A 2 23.35 5.99 3.10
CA SER A 2 22.95 4.79 2.38
C SER A 2 21.67 5.08 1.59
N ARG A 3 21.59 4.62 0.33
CA ARG A 3 20.41 4.82 -0.50
C ARG A 3 19.29 3.92 0.03
N ILE A 4 18.19 4.51 0.50
CA ILE A 4 16.99 3.80 0.98
C ILE A 4 16.03 3.43 -0.18
N ASN A 5 16.41 3.78 -1.41
CA ASN A 5 15.65 3.46 -2.61
C ASN A 5 15.60 1.93 -2.82
N PRO A 6 14.42 1.36 -3.09
CA PRO A 6 14.32 -0.05 -3.44
C PRO A 6 15.00 -0.31 -4.79
N ILE A 7 15.69 -1.44 -4.90
CA ILE A 7 16.27 -1.93 -6.16
C ILE A 7 15.28 -2.73 -6.99
N LYS A 8 14.21 -3.22 -6.35
CA LYS A 8 13.14 -3.96 -7.01
C LYS A 8 11.83 -3.73 -6.26
N ILE A 9 10.76 -3.54 -7.02
CA ILE A 9 9.38 -3.54 -6.53
C ILE A 9 8.57 -4.43 -7.49
N ASN A 10 7.83 -5.39 -6.95
CA ASN A 10 6.96 -6.26 -7.73
C ASN A 10 5.69 -6.62 -6.95
N LYS A 11 4.67 -7.09 -7.66
CA LYS A 11 3.46 -7.66 -7.06
C LYS A 11 3.52 -9.18 -7.22
N PRO A 12 3.95 -9.94 -6.21
CA PRO A 12 3.99 -11.40 -6.30
C PRO A 12 2.58 -11.97 -6.50
N GLU A 13 1.57 -11.28 -5.96
CA GLU A 13 0.15 -11.59 -6.12
C GLU A 13 -0.64 -10.30 -6.40
N PRO A 14 -1.87 -10.37 -6.94
CA PRO A 14 -2.69 -9.18 -7.19
C PRO A 14 -3.00 -8.33 -5.96
N TYR A 15 -2.88 -8.90 -4.76
CA TYR A 15 -3.19 -8.32 -3.45
C TYR A 15 -1.95 -8.11 -2.56
N LEU A 16 -0.74 -8.38 -3.08
CA LEU A 16 0.53 -8.22 -2.35
C LEU A 16 1.50 -7.28 -3.09
N LEU A 17 2.33 -6.59 -2.32
CA LEU A 17 3.48 -5.83 -2.81
C LEU A 17 4.75 -6.32 -2.13
N GLN A 18 5.80 -6.48 -2.90
CA GLN A 18 7.13 -6.83 -2.41
C GLN A 18 8.13 -5.76 -2.84
N ALA A 19 9.07 -5.43 -1.95
CA ALA A 19 10.23 -4.62 -2.30
C ALA A 19 11.52 -5.24 -1.75
N GLU A 20 12.63 -4.96 -2.45
CA GLU A 20 13.97 -5.35 -2.07
C GLU A 20 14.91 -4.13 -2.07
N TRP A 21 15.84 -4.09 -1.13
CA TRP A 21 16.81 -3.00 -0.95
C TRP A 21 18.26 -3.47 -1.11
N VAL A 22 19.18 -2.53 -1.30
CA VAL A 22 20.63 -2.80 -1.46
C VAL A 22 21.28 -3.47 -0.26
N ASP A 23 20.70 -3.31 0.93
CA ASP A 23 21.16 -3.95 2.17
C ASP A 23 20.70 -5.41 2.30
N GLY A 24 20.04 -5.95 1.27
CA GLY A 24 19.50 -7.30 1.25
C GLY A 24 18.17 -7.46 1.97
N LYS A 25 17.61 -6.40 2.57
CA LYS A 25 16.27 -6.46 3.16
C LYS A 25 15.26 -6.71 2.05
N LYS A 26 14.31 -7.59 2.34
CA LYS A 26 13.12 -7.87 1.54
C LYS A 26 11.93 -7.88 2.46
N ALA A 27 10.80 -7.36 2.01
CA ALA A 27 9.57 -7.35 2.78
C ALA A 27 8.36 -7.45 1.84
N ILE A 28 7.32 -8.13 2.32
CA ILE A 28 6.03 -8.26 1.67
C ILE A 28 4.99 -7.57 2.53
N ILE A 29 4.13 -6.77 1.91
CA ILE A 29 2.98 -6.12 2.54
C ILE A 29 1.71 -6.40 1.72
N SER A 30 0.54 -6.46 2.35
CA SER A 30 -0.72 -6.50 1.61
C SER A 30 -1.04 -5.12 1.01
N LEU A 31 -1.68 -5.10 -0.16
CA LEU A 31 -2.14 -3.85 -0.77
C LEU A 31 -3.21 -3.16 0.09
N GLU A 32 -4.00 -3.94 0.83
CA GLU A 32 -4.92 -3.40 1.85
C GLU A 32 -4.15 -2.59 2.89
N MET A 33 -3.10 -3.15 3.49
CA MET A 33 -2.31 -2.47 4.50
C MET A 33 -1.56 -1.26 3.93
N LEU A 34 -0.98 -1.39 2.74
CA LEU A 34 -0.36 -0.28 2.03
C LEU A 34 -1.36 0.89 1.85
N ARG A 35 -2.59 0.60 1.42
CA ARG A 35 -3.65 1.60 1.26
C ARG A 35 -4.03 2.26 2.58
N ARG A 36 -4.14 1.48 3.66
CA ARG A 36 -4.45 1.99 5.01
C ARG A 36 -3.34 2.88 5.57
N GLU A 37 -2.10 2.63 5.18
CA GLU A 37 -0.94 3.47 5.53
C GLU A 37 -0.69 4.62 4.54
N CYS A 38 -1.65 4.96 3.67
CA CYS A 38 -1.50 6.06 2.70
C CYS A 38 -1.17 7.39 3.42
N PRO A 39 -0.06 8.08 3.06
CA PRO A 39 0.41 9.26 3.78
C PRO A 39 -0.26 10.57 3.34
N CYS A 40 -1.20 10.53 2.39
CA CYS A 40 -1.80 11.75 1.87
C CYS A 40 -2.65 12.49 2.93
N ALA A 41 -2.83 13.80 2.73
CA ALA A 41 -3.58 14.64 3.65
C ALA A 41 -5.04 14.15 3.85
N TYR A 42 -5.65 13.55 2.82
CA TYR A 42 -6.98 12.94 2.93
C TYR A 42 -7.04 11.74 3.89
N CYS A 43 -5.94 11.00 4.06
CA CYS A 43 -5.90 9.81 4.89
C CYS A 43 -5.31 10.07 6.28
N LYS A 44 -4.20 10.81 6.39
CA LYS A 44 -3.52 11.09 7.68
C LYS A 44 -3.79 12.48 8.24
N GLY A 45 -4.52 13.33 7.52
CA GLY A 45 -4.70 14.73 7.87
C GLY A 45 -3.55 15.62 7.40
N GLU A 46 -3.78 16.92 7.46
CA GLU A 46 -2.77 17.94 7.17
C GLU A 46 -2.16 18.46 8.47
N LYS A 47 -0.83 18.61 8.51
CA LYS A 47 -0.16 19.31 9.61
C LYS A 47 0.01 20.78 9.24
N VAL A 48 -0.67 21.66 9.97
CA VAL A 48 -0.50 23.11 9.85
C VAL A 48 0.01 23.63 11.19
N GLY A 49 1.29 24.02 11.22
CA GLY A 49 2.00 24.34 12.47
C GLY A 49 2.08 23.13 13.41
N ASN A 50 1.72 23.32 14.68
CA ASN A 50 1.69 22.25 15.68
C ASN A 50 0.35 21.49 15.74
N LYS A 51 -0.60 21.80 14.84
CA LYS A 51 -1.93 21.18 14.83
C LYS A 51 -2.04 20.20 13.67
N VAL A 52 -2.48 18.98 13.98
CA VAL A 52 -2.88 17.99 12.98
C VAL A 52 -4.37 18.19 12.72
N TYR A 53 -4.71 18.59 11.50
CA TYR A 53 -6.08 18.62 10.99
C TYR A 53 -6.35 17.28 10.32
N SER A 54 -6.66 16.27 11.12
CA SER A 54 -7.04 14.95 10.63
C SER A 54 -8.54 14.78 10.65
N HIS A 55 -9.12 14.53 9.47
CA HIS A 55 -10.26 13.64 9.39
C HIS A 55 -9.66 12.28 9.04
N PRO A 56 -9.42 11.37 10.01
CA PRO A 56 -9.05 10.00 9.67
C PRO A 56 -10.27 9.41 8.95
N ILE A 57 -10.32 9.57 7.64
CA ILE A 57 -11.28 8.88 6.80
C ILE A 57 -10.78 7.44 6.80
N GLU A 58 -11.46 6.58 7.56
CA GLU A 58 -11.31 5.14 7.38
C GLU A 58 -11.40 4.85 5.89
N VAL A 59 -10.39 4.16 5.34
CA VAL A 59 -10.42 3.78 3.94
C VAL A 59 -11.67 2.94 3.72
N LYS A 60 -12.65 3.51 3.02
CA LYS A 60 -13.90 2.82 2.73
C LYS A 60 -13.62 1.57 1.93
N GLU A 61 -14.27 0.48 2.32
CA GLU A 61 -14.19 -0.80 1.62
C GLU A 61 -15.12 -0.79 0.40
N GLU A 62 -14.80 0.07 -0.56
CA GLU A 62 -15.48 0.19 -1.84
C GLU A 62 -14.78 -0.65 -2.93
N PRO A 63 -15.48 -1.02 -4.02
CA PRO A 63 -14.87 -1.75 -5.13
C PRO A 63 -13.60 -1.07 -5.64
N GLY A 64 -12.50 -1.82 -5.74
CA GLY A 64 -11.21 -1.32 -6.19
C GLY A 64 -10.41 -0.50 -5.17
N ALA A 65 -10.88 -0.32 -3.92
CA ALA A 65 -10.18 0.45 -2.89
C ALA A 65 -8.77 -0.07 -2.57
N PHE A 66 -8.59 -1.40 -2.67
CA PHE A 66 -7.33 -2.09 -2.38
C PHE A 66 -6.67 -2.66 -3.64
N GLU A 67 -7.16 -2.29 -4.82
CA GLU A 67 -6.56 -2.70 -6.09
C GLU A 67 -5.73 -1.56 -6.67
N VAL A 68 -4.46 -1.84 -6.92
CA VAL A 68 -3.58 -0.90 -7.62
C VAL A 68 -4.00 -0.79 -9.08
N LYS A 69 -4.26 0.44 -9.51
CA LYS A 69 -4.42 0.82 -10.92
C LYS A 69 -3.05 1.01 -11.57
N ASP A 70 -2.15 1.73 -10.91
CA ASP A 70 -0.81 2.01 -11.42
C ASP A 70 0.15 2.40 -10.26
N MET A 71 1.45 2.22 -10.47
CA MET A 71 2.51 2.63 -9.54
C MET A 71 3.68 3.22 -10.31
N LYS A 72 4.12 4.41 -9.92
CA LYS A 72 5.20 5.13 -10.61
C LYS A 72 6.18 5.73 -9.64
N PRO A 73 7.50 5.60 -9.87
CA PRO A 73 8.48 6.37 -9.12
C PRO A 73 8.32 7.87 -9.42
N ILE A 74 8.42 8.70 -8.39
CA ILE A 74 8.47 10.15 -8.50
C ILE A 74 9.91 10.58 -8.25
N GLY A 75 10.61 10.89 -9.34
CA GLY A 75 12.04 11.18 -9.33
C GLY A 75 12.83 10.10 -8.59
N ASN A 76 13.70 10.53 -7.69
CA ASN A 76 14.55 9.63 -6.90
C ASN A 76 14.12 9.51 -5.43
N TYR A 77 12.91 9.96 -5.06
CA TYR A 77 12.55 10.13 -3.64
C TYR A 77 11.25 9.44 -3.18
N ALA A 78 10.34 9.05 -4.09
CA ALA A 78 9.06 8.49 -3.69
C ALA A 78 8.41 7.55 -4.71
N LEU A 79 7.40 6.81 -4.27
CA LEU A 79 6.46 6.04 -5.07
C LEU A 79 5.09 6.71 -5.06
N ALA A 80 4.53 7.02 -6.23
CA ALA A 80 3.11 7.33 -6.36
C ALA A 80 2.32 6.04 -6.61
N VAL A 81 1.21 5.88 -5.89
CA VAL A 81 0.29 4.73 -6.03
C VAL A 81 -1.10 5.24 -6.39
N MET A 82 -1.62 4.76 -7.51
CA MET A 82 -2.98 5.03 -8.00
C MET A 82 -3.85 3.80 -7.77
N TRP A 83 -5.03 3.99 -7.21
CA TRP A 83 -5.97 2.92 -6.84
C TRP A 83 -7.16 2.89 -7.80
N LYS A 84 -7.77 1.71 -7.98
CA LYS A 84 -8.92 1.55 -8.88
C LYS A 84 -10.18 2.25 -8.38
N SER A 85 -10.31 2.52 -7.08
CA SER A 85 -11.38 3.38 -6.54
C SER A 85 -11.23 4.86 -6.92
N GLY A 86 -10.17 5.24 -7.64
CA GLY A 86 -9.93 6.61 -8.08
C GLY A 86 -9.01 7.42 -7.15
N HIS A 87 -8.60 6.87 -6.01
CA HIS A 87 -7.62 7.53 -5.14
C HIS A 87 -6.23 7.54 -5.80
N ASP A 88 -5.61 8.70 -5.97
CA ASP A 88 -4.34 8.86 -6.72
C ASP A 88 -3.33 9.83 -6.07
N THR A 89 -3.63 10.33 -4.87
CA THR A 89 -2.78 11.29 -4.15
C THR A 89 -1.80 10.65 -3.18
N GLY A 90 -1.70 9.32 -3.16
CA GLY A 90 -0.82 8.56 -2.29
C GLY A 90 0.63 8.58 -2.78
N ILE A 91 1.48 9.44 -2.19
CA ILE A 91 2.91 9.54 -2.48
C ILE A 91 3.71 9.08 -1.26
N TYR A 92 4.42 7.96 -1.39
CA TYR A 92 5.21 7.33 -0.34
C TYR A 92 6.68 7.65 -0.55
N THR A 93 7.28 8.49 0.31
CA THR A 93 8.74 8.69 0.28
C THR A 93 9.46 7.35 0.47
N TRP A 94 10.66 7.17 -0.07
CA TRP A 94 11.36 5.88 0.06
C TRP A 94 11.61 5.48 1.52
N ASP A 95 11.87 6.46 2.38
CA ASP A 95 12.00 6.26 3.83
C ASP A 95 10.71 5.70 4.43
N TYR A 96 9.59 6.38 4.17
CA TYR A 96 8.29 5.98 4.69
C TYR A 96 7.81 4.66 4.09
N PHE A 97 8.03 4.45 2.79
CA PHE A 97 7.74 3.20 2.09
C PHE A 97 8.48 2.02 2.72
N ARG A 98 9.79 2.17 2.99
CA ARG A 98 10.56 1.13 3.68
C ARG A 98 10.07 0.92 5.12
N GLU A 99 9.79 2.00 5.85
CA GLU A 99 9.26 1.93 7.21
C GLU A 99 7.98 1.08 7.27
N ILE A 100 6.97 1.40 6.45
CA ILE A 100 5.69 0.69 6.49
C ILE A 100 5.80 -0.75 5.98
N LEU A 101 6.67 -1.02 5.00
CA LEU A 101 6.90 -2.39 4.53
C LEU A 101 7.58 -3.24 5.59
N VAL A 102 8.58 -2.70 6.30
CA VAL A 102 9.29 -3.44 7.37
C VAL A 102 8.40 -3.62 8.60
N LYS A 103 7.64 -2.58 8.98
CA LYS A 103 6.70 -2.63 10.11
C LYS A 103 5.58 -3.65 9.91
N ASN A 104 5.10 -3.80 8.67
CA ASN A 104 3.98 -4.67 8.31
C ASN A 104 4.43 -5.86 7.45
N ASP A 105 5.67 -6.31 7.62
CA ASP A 105 6.27 -7.38 6.83
C ASP A 105 5.61 -8.73 7.15
N ILE A 106 4.97 -9.34 6.15
CA ILE A 106 4.33 -10.66 6.26
C ILE A 106 5.09 -11.75 5.50
N THR A 107 6.35 -11.50 5.09
CA THR A 107 7.13 -12.43 4.25
C THR A 107 7.18 -13.85 4.83
N ASN A 108 7.31 -13.98 6.15
CA ASN A 108 7.42 -15.27 6.83
C ASN A 108 6.17 -15.66 7.62
N ASP A 109 5.04 -14.97 7.38
CA ASP A 109 3.77 -15.23 8.05
C ASP A 109 2.82 -15.96 7.09
N ALA A 110 2.90 -17.30 7.11
CA ALA A 110 2.10 -18.14 6.24
C ALA A 110 0.58 -17.99 6.48
N GLU A 111 0.17 -17.72 7.73
CA GLU A 111 -1.23 -17.53 8.08
C GLU A 111 -1.75 -16.21 7.53
N ALA A 112 -1.01 -15.11 7.71
CA ALA A 112 -1.36 -13.81 7.14
C ALA A 112 -1.41 -13.86 5.61
N LEU A 113 -0.45 -14.52 4.96
CA LEU A 113 -0.44 -14.69 3.49
C LEU A 113 -1.68 -15.45 3.01
N LYS A 114 -2.03 -16.55 3.67
CA LYS A 114 -3.26 -17.32 3.36
C LYS A 114 -4.52 -16.47 3.57
N LEU A 115 -4.57 -15.71 4.66
CA LEU A 115 -5.69 -14.80 4.94
C LEU A 115 -5.86 -13.75 3.84
N GLN A 116 -4.77 -13.16 3.33
CA GLN A 116 -4.87 -12.19 2.22
C GLN A 116 -5.41 -12.84 0.95
N ALA A 117 -5.00 -14.07 0.63
CA ALA A 117 -5.52 -14.82 -0.51
C ALA A 117 -7.03 -15.08 -0.37
N GLU A 118 -7.47 -15.52 0.80
CA GLU A 118 -8.90 -15.77 1.08
C GLU A 118 -9.74 -14.49 1.01
N LYS A 119 -9.24 -13.37 1.54
CA LYS A 119 -9.89 -12.05 1.44
C LYS A 119 -10.07 -11.64 -0.02
N TYR A 120 -9.02 -11.83 -0.84
CA TYR A 120 -9.06 -11.51 -2.27
C TYR A 120 -10.06 -12.37 -3.04
N GLU A 121 -10.13 -13.68 -2.78
CA GLU A 121 -11.10 -14.56 -3.44
C GLU A 121 -12.54 -14.25 -3.03
N LYS A 122 -12.78 -13.88 -1.76
CA LYS A 122 -14.10 -13.43 -1.29
C LYS A 122 -14.51 -12.12 -1.97
N SER A 123 -13.61 -11.15 -2.10
CA SER A 123 -13.92 -9.87 -2.75
C SER A 123 -14.28 -10.04 -4.23
N LYS A 124 -13.57 -10.90 -4.96
CA LYS A 124 -13.89 -11.24 -6.36
C LYS A 124 -15.26 -11.89 -6.52
N LYS A 125 -15.64 -12.79 -5.61
CA LYS A 125 -16.97 -13.43 -5.64
C LYS A 125 -18.08 -12.43 -5.37
N LYS A 126 -17.89 -11.51 -4.42
CA LYS A 126 -18.84 -10.43 -4.13
C LYS A 126 -19.07 -9.52 -5.33
N ILE A 127 -17.98 -9.04 -5.96
CA ILE A 127 -18.05 -8.20 -7.17
C ILE A 127 -18.81 -8.91 -8.30
N LYS A 128 -18.62 -10.22 -8.50
CA LYS A 128 -19.36 -10.97 -9.52
C LYS A 128 -20.86 -11.07 -9.22
N LEU A 129 -21.26 -11.09 -7.96
CA LEU A 129 -22.67 -11.15 -7.56
C LEU A 129 -23.38 -9.80 -7.72
N ASP A 130 -22.68 -8.69 -7.44
CA ASP A 130 -23.25 -7.34 -7.51
C ASP A 130 -23.46 -6.80 -8.95
N VAL A 131 -23.00 -7.53 -9.97
CA VAL A 131 -23.06 -7.14 -11.40
C VAL A 131 -24.05 -8.03 -12.20
N LEU A 132 -24.79 -8.90 -11.51
CA LEU A 132 -25.90 -9.71 -12.05
C LEU A 132 -27.25 -9.16 -11.58
#